data_AF-A0A965P2Q9-F1
#
_entry.id   AF-A0A965P2Q9-F1
#
_cell.length_a   1.000
_cell.length_b   1.000
_cell.length_c   1.000
_cell.angle_alpha   90.00
_cell.angle_beta   90.00
_cell.angle_gamma   90.00
#
_symmetry.space_group_name_H-M   'P 1'
#
loop_
_entity.id
_entity.type
_entity.pdbx_description
1 polymer ?
#
loop_
_entity_poly.entity_id
_entity_poly.type
_entity_poly.pdbx_seq_one_letter_code
_entity_poly.pdbx_strand_id
1 'polypeptide(L)'
;MWQWLGATVALAVPPLMPRDACKYASEWKITKYASDADYAAGRPYEVSILPGNITVNAGIQLMLDLLIGAGGTVYSNANAYIGVGDSTTSESASQTDLQAATNKLRKAMSVSYPSRSGQTLTFRSVFGSSDSNYAWNEFAVFNAASAGTMLNRKVSSQGTKASGQTWTIDLAITWS
;
A
#
# COMPACT_ATOMS: atom_id res chain seq x y z
N MET A 1 -64.62 34.79 -18.32
CA MET A 1 -63.27 35.30 -18.64
C MET A 1 -62.46 35.24 -17.36
N TRP A 2 -61.32 34.55 -17.42
CA TRP A 2 -60.57 33.96 -16.32
C TRP A 2 -59.82 34.98 -15.47
N GLN A 3 -59.77 34.80 -14.14
CA GLN A 3 -58.70 35.35 -13.31
C GLN A 3 -58.23 34.33 -12.28
N TRP A 4 -56.91 34.30 -12.13
CA TRP A 4 -56.03 33.24 -11.67
C TRP A 4 -56.06 32.99 -10.16
N LEU A 5 -56.00 31.71 -9.74
CA LEU A 5 -55.59 31.32 -8.40
C LEU A 5 -54.06 31.44 -8.28
N GLY A 6 -53.58 32.22 -7.31
CA GLY A 6 -52.16 32.33 -6.98
C GLY A 6 -51.63 31.02 -6.38
N ALA A 7 -50.76 30.32 -7.11
CA ALA A 7 -50.04 29.17 -6.59
C ALA A 7 -48.84 29.64 -5.76
N THR A 8 -48.83 29.34 -4.46
CA THR A 8 -47.62 29.41 -3.64
C THR A 8 -46.65 28.34 -4.13
N VAL A 9 -45.56 28.76 -4.78
CA VAL A 9 -44.46 27.86 -5.10
C VAL A 9 -43.71 27.57 -3.79
N ALA A 10 -43.99 26.44 -3.18
CA ALA A 10 -43.10 25.85 -2.18
C ALA A 10 -41.78 25.53 -2.89
N LEU A 11 -40.70 26.22 -2.52
CA LEU A 11 -39.36 25.81 -2.91
C LEU A 11 -39.12 24.42 -2.31
N ALA A 12 -39.13 23.39 -3.15
CA ALA A 12 -38.70 22.06 -2.74
C ALA A 12 -37.24 22.19 -2.26
N VAL A 13 -36.99 21.86 -0.99
CA VAL A 13 -35.63 21.58 -0.52
C VAL A 13 -35.12 20.44 -1.40
N PRO A 14 -34.02 20.61 -2.15
CA PRO A 14 -33.51 19.53 -2.99
C PRO A 14 -33.23 18.30 -2.09
N PRO A 15 -33.59 17.09 -2.54
CA PRO A 15 -33.24 15.89 -1.80
C PRO A 15 -31.73 15.88 -1.56
N LEU A 16 -31.32 15.50 -0.35
CA LEU A 16 -29.91 15.38 0.04
C LEU A 16 -29.14 14.70 -1.09
N MET A 17 -28.15 15.39 -1.66
CA MET A 17 -27.29 14.84 -2.72
C MET A 17 -26.81 13.45 -2.28
N PRO A 18 -26.96 12.40 -3.11
CA PRO A 18 -26.36 11.11 -2.86
C PRO A 18 -24.87 11.29 -2.61
N ARG A 19 -24.42 10.80 -1.46
CA ARG A 19 -23.08 10.99 -0.93
C ARG A 19 -22.05 10.26 -1.80
N ASP A 20 -21.17 10.99 -2.47
CA ASP A 20 -19.96 10.40 -3.05
C ASP A 20 -19.15 9.72 -1.93
N ALA A 21 -18.89 8.43 -2.08
CA ALA A 21 -18.11 7.66 -1.11
C ALA A 21 -17.17 6.73 -1.87
N CYS A 22 -15.92 7.15 -2.01
CA CYS A 22 -14.81 6.27 -2.37
C CYS A 22 -14.04 5.99 -1.08
N LYS A 23 -13.92 4.72 -0.69
CA LYS A 23 -13.11 4.29 0.44
C LYS A 23 -11.79 3.74 -0.06
N TYR A 24 -10.72 4.07 0.64
CA TYR A 24 -9.40 3.46 0.47
C TYR A 24 -9.13 2.57 1.67
N ALA A 25 -9.06 1.26 1.45
CA ALA A 25 -8.74 0.28 2.49
C ALA A 25 -7.46 -0.46 2.13
N SER A 26 -6.44 -0.35 2.97
CA SER A 26 -5.18 -1.07 2.81
C SER A 26 -5.05 -2.16 3.88
N GLU A 27 -4.50 -3.31 3.51
CA GLU A 27 -4.15 -4.38 4.42
C GLU A 27 -2.77 -4.93 4.05
N TRP A 28 -1.87 -4.96 5.03
CA TRP A 28 -0.60 -5.65 4.88
C TRP A 28 -0.71 -7.06 5.46
N LYS A 29 -0.11 -8.03 4.78
CA LYS A 29 0.05 -9.39 5.29
C LYS A 29 1.52 -9.75 5.27
N ILE A 30 2.04 -10.21 6.40
CA ILE A 30 3.41 -10.73 6.50
C ILE A 30 3.33 -12.18 6.88
N THR A 31 3.93 -13.05 6.07
CA THR A 31 3.94 -14.49 6.28
C THR A 31 5.37 -14.94 6.52
N LYS A 32 5.63 -15.54 7.69
CA LYS A 32 6.99 -15.85 8.16
C LYS A 32 7.24 -17.35 8.13
N TYR A 33 8.35 -17.75 7.54
CA TYR A 33 8.78 -19.14 7.39
C TYR A 33 10.14 -19.34 8.06
N ALA A 34 10.30 -20.47 8.75
CA ALA A 34 11.50 -20.73 9.54
C ALA A 34 12.70 -21.12 8.66
N SER A 35 12.41 -21.57 7.43
CA SER A 35 13.40 -22.00 6.44
C SER A 35 12.88 -21.80 5.01
N ASP A 36 13.78 -21.85 4.03
CA ASP A 36 13.42 -21.90 2.61
C ASP A 36 12.62 -23.17 2.26
N ALA A 37 12.87 -24.28 2.97
CA ALA A 37 12.10 -25.52 2.81
C ALA A 37 10.66 -25.35 3.29
N ASP A 38 10.44 -24.62 4.38
CA ASP A 38 9.10 -24.31 4.88
C ASP A 38 8.37 -23.33 3.98
N TYR A 39 9.08 -22.34 3.40
CA TYR A 39 8.54 -21.46 2.37
C TYR A 39 8.08 -22.26 1.14
N ALA A 40 8.95 -23.12 0.60
CA ALA A 40 8.64 -23.95 -0.56
C ALA A 40 7.46 -24.91 -0.29
N ALA A 41 7.31 -25.37 0.95
CA ALA A 41 6.21 -26.24 1.36
C ALA A 41 4.96 -25.50 1.86
N GLY A 42 4.96 -24.16 1.89
CA GLY A 42 3.81 -23.37 2.34
C GLY A 42 3.48 -23.54 3.83
N ARG A 43 4.49 -23.75 4.69
CA ARG A 43 4.33 -23.95 6.14
C ARG A 43 4.83 -22.74 6.94
N PRO A 44 4.06 -21.65 7.04
CA PRO A 44 4.45 -20.53 7.87
C PRO A 44 4.38 -20.89 9.35
N TYR A 45 5.28 -20.32 10.15
CA TYR A 45 5.18 -20.39 11.61
C TYR A 45 4.36 -19.23 12.18
N GLU A 46 4.22 -18.13 11.44
CA GLU A 46 3.45 -16.95 11.85
C GLU A 46 2.90 -16.21 10.63
N VAL A 47 1.69 -15.66 10.79
CA VAL A 47 1.06 -14.76 9.82
C VAL A 47 0.52 -13.54 10.55
N SER A 48 0.97 -12.36 10.14
CA SER A 48 0.48 -11.08 10.63
C SER A 48 -0.42 -10.41 9.61
N ILE A 49 -1.53 -9.82 10.06
CA ILE A 49 -2.44 -8.99 9.26
C ILE A 49 -2.51 -7.59 9.88
N LEU A 50 -2.21 -6.56 9.10
CA LEU A 50 -2.07 -5.19 9.57
C LEU A 50 -2.95 -4.26 8.72
N PRO A 51 -4.11 -3.83 9.25
CA PRO A 51 -4.97 -2.89 8.55
C PRO A 51 -4.38 -1.48 8.55
N GLY A 52 -4.68 -0.75 7.49
CA GLY A 52 -4.35 0.67 7.33
C GLY A 52 -2.88 0.94 7.01
N ASN A 53 -2.66 2.07 6.38
CA ASN A 53 -1.38 2.74 6.15
C ASN A 53 -1.67 4.22 5.90
N ILE A 54 -0.64 5.05 5.76
CA ILE A 54 -0.80 6.38 5.18
C ILE A 54 -0.41 6.31 3.70
N THR A 55 -1.29 6.78 2.82
CA THR A 55 -0.86 7.11 1.45
C THR A 55 -0.17 8.46 1.50
N VAL A 56 1.06 8.55 1.01
CA VAL A 56 1.84 9.80 1.09
C VAL A 56 1.50 10.74 -0.06
N ASN A 57 1.74 12.04 0.14
CA ASN A 57 1.36 13.08 -0.81
C ASN A 57 1.95 12.84 -2.20
N ALA A 58 3.23 12.46 -2.28
CA ALA A 58 3.91 12.18 -3.54
C ALA A 58 3.30 10.97 -4.27
N GLY A 59 2.85 9.94 -3.53
CA GLY A 59 2.14 8.79 -4.07
C GLY A 59 0.78 9.17 -4.64
N ILE A 60 0.02 10.03 -3.94
CA ILE A 60 -1.26 10.55 -4.43
C ILE A 60 -1.05 11.35 -5.72
N GLN A 61 -0.08 12.27 -5.74
CA GLN A 61 0.22 13.08 -6.92
C GLN A 61 0.56 12.20 -8.13
N LEU A 62 1.44 11.22 -7.96
CA LEU A 62 1.78 10.30 -9.04
C LEU A 62 0.58 9.47 -9.51
N MET A 63 -0.30 9.01 -8.61
CA MET A 63 -1.53 8.31 -9.02
C MET A 63 -2.43 9.22 -9.89
N LEU A 64 -2.54 10.50 -9.55
CA LEU A 64 -3.32 11.48 -10.31
C LEU A 64 -2.66 11.79 -11.67
N ASP A 65 -1.34 11.96 -11.71
CA ASP A 65 -0.59 12.20 -12.95
C ASP A 65 -0.74 11.02 -13.92
N LEU A 66 -0.64 9.79 -13.42
CA LEU A 66 -0.86 8.58 -14.21
C LEU A 66 -2.32 8.45 -14.68
N LEU A 67 -3.29 8.87 -13.85
CA LEU A 67 -4.72 8.82 -14.19
C LEU A 67 -5.05 9.73 -15.38
N ILE A 68 -4.45 10.91 -15.46
CA ILE A 68 -4.66 11.86 -16.56
C ILE A 68 -3.69 11.67 -17.73
N GLY A 69 -2.76 10.72 -17.64
CA GLY A 69 -1.74 10.49 -18.65
C GLY A 69 -0.65 11.57 -18.71
N ALA A 70 -0.44 12.33 -17.65
CA ALA A 70 0.66 13.31 -17.54
C ALA A 70 2.05 12.65 -17.44
N GLY A 71 2.08 11.33 -17.24
CA GLY A 71 3.30 10.52 -17.20
C GLY A 71 3.78 10.24 -15.79
N GLY A 72 5.03 9.80 -15.67
CA GLY A 72 5.65 9.34 -14.43
C GLY A 72 5.93 7.84 -14.42
N THR A 73 6.76 7.39 -13.48
CA THR A 73 7.15 5.99 -13.38
C THR A 73 6.02 5.18 -12.77
N VAL A 74 5.41 4.31 -13.59
CA VAL A 74 4.37 3.37 -13.15
C VAL A 74 4.91 2.33 -12.15
N TYR A 75 4.05 1.88 -11.24
CA TYR A 75 4.32 0.73 -10.37
C TYR A 75 4.09 -0.58 -11.14
N SER A 76 5.05 -0.96 -12.00
CA SER A 76 5.04 -2.22 -12.77
C SER A 76 5.90 -3.30 -12.08
N ASN A 77 5.91 -4.54 -12.57
CA ASN A 77 6.81 -5.57 -12.02
C ASN A 77 8.29 -5.16 -12.10
N ALA A 78 8.69 -4.43 -13.15
CA ALA A 78 10.06 -3.94 -13.33
C ALA A 78 10.41 -2.76 -12.41
N ASN A 79 9.42 -1.97 -12.03
CA ASN A 79 9.63 -0.72 -11.30
C ASN A 79 9.22 -0.80 -9.84
N ALA A 80 8.29 -1.67 -9.45
CA ALA A 80 7.72 -1.66 -8.12
C ALA A 80 8.57 -2.46 -7.12
N TYR A 81 8.68 -1.94 -5.90
CA TYR A 81 9.44 -2.55 -4.81
C TYR A 81 8.68 -2.40 -3.49
N ILE A 82 8.76 -3.41 -2.62
CA ILE A 82 8.36 -3.25 -1.22
C ILE A 82 9.61 -2.96 -0.40
N GLY A 83 9.60 -1.81 0.26
CA GLY A 83 10.59 -1.41 1.24
C GLY A 83 10.26 -1.95 2.62
N VAL A 84 11.27 -2.45 3.32
CA VAL A 84 11.24 -2.79 4.74
C VAL A 84 12.36 -2.02 5.44
N GLY A 85 12.09 -1.51 6.64
CA GLY A 85 13.08 -0.88 7.50
C GLY A 85 12.83 -1.10 8.99
N ASP A 86 13.78 -0.68 9.82
CA ASP A 86 13.74 -0.85 11.28
C ASP A 86 13.31 0.41 12.06
N SER A 87 12.93 1.50 11.39
CA SER A 87 12.48 2.70 12.07
C SER A 87 11.10 2.56 12.69
N THR A 88 10.93 3.13 13.88
CA THR A 88 9.65 3.26 14.59
C THR A 88 9.04 4.65 14.47
N THR A 89 9.66 5.55 13.69
CA THR A 89 9.14 6.91 13.45
C THR A 89 7.76 6.81 12.83
N SER A 90 6.76 7.45 13.45
CA SER A 90 5.36 7.45 12.97
C SER A 90 5.23 7.88 11.50
N GLU A 91 4.22 7.33 10.84
CA GLU A 91 3.92 7.63 9.45
C GLU A 91 3.44 9.08 9.28
N SER A 92 3.95 9.76 8.25
CA SER A 92 3.51 11.09 7.86
C SER A 92 3.32 11.15 6.35
N ALA A 93 2.28 11.86 5.91
CA ALA A 93 1.98 12.07 4.50
C ALA A 93 3.09 12.86 3.76
N SER A 94 3.96 13.56 4.49
CA SER A 94 5.08 14.31 3.91
C SER A 94 6.34 13.47 3.69
N GLN A 95 6.40 12.23 4.21
CA GLN A 95 7.57 11.38 4.05
C GLN A 95 7.66 10.86 2.61
N THR A 96 8.89 10.79 2.09
CA THR A 96 9.18 10.34 0.72
C THR A 96 10.02 9.06 0.66
N ASP A 97 10.49 8.58 1.81
CA ASP A 97 11.27 7.34 1.95
C ASP A 97 11.01 6.68 3.32
N LEU A 98 11.51 5.46 3.49
CA LEU A 98 11.67 4.80 4.78
C LEU A 98 12.51 5.67 5.71
N GLN A 99 12.18 5.64 7.00
CA GLN A 99 12.83 6.46 8.02
C GLN A 99 14.07 5.77 8.64
N ALA A 100 14.27 4.48 8.37
CA ALA A 100 15.46 3.74 8.73
C ALA A 100 16.69 4.30 8.00
N ALA A 101 17.77 4.50 8.76
CA ALA A 101 19.01 5.07 8.22
C ALA A 101 19.82 4.05 7.43
N THR A 102 20.04 2.86 8.00
CA THR A 102 20.94 1.82 7.46
C THR A 102 20.25 0.49 7.22
N ASN A 103 19.46 0.02 8.19
CA ASN A 103 18.71 -1.23 8.09
C ASN A 103 17.43 -1.02 7.28
N LYS A 104 17.59 -0.85 5.97
CA LYS A 104 16.50 -0.80 5.01
C LYS A 104 16.83 -1.51 3.71
N LEU A 105 15.82 -2.09 3.09
CA LEU A 105 15.93 -2.73 1.78
C LEU A 105 14.63 -2.55 1.01
N ARG A 106 14.74 -2.24 -0.27
CA ARG A 106 13.62 -2.30 -1.23
C ARG A 106 13.76 -3.57 -2.06
N LYS A 107 12.83 -4.50 -1.89
CA LYS A 107 12.83 -5.78 -2.61
C LYS A 107 11.90 -5.69 -3.82
N ALA A 108 12.39 -6.17 -4.97
CA ALA A 108 11.59 -6.25 -6.19
C ALA A 108 10.32 -7.09 -5.98
N MET A 109 9.31 -6.87 -6.81
CA MET A 109 8.09 -7.65 -6.76
C MET A 109 8.32 -9.10 -7.19
N SER A 110 7.56 -10.02 -6.59
CA SER A 110 7.42 -11.37 -7.10
C SER A 110 6.84 -11.37 -8.52
N VAL A 111 7.12 -12.43 -9.29
CA VAL A 111 6.58 -12.60 -10.65
C VAL A 111 5.07 -12.38 -10.65
N SER A 112 4.56 -11.70 -11.68
CA SER A 112 3.16 -11.28 -11.87
C SER A 112 2.63 -10.20 -10.91
N TYR A 113 3.44 -9.69 -9.98
CA TYR A 113 3.07 -8.58 -9.11
C TYR A 113 3.74 -7.25 -9.53
N PRO A 114 3.09 -6.10 -9.33
CA PRO A 114 1.74 -5.97 -8.79
C PRO A 114 0.66 -6.48 -9.74
N SER A 115 -0.46 -6.94 -9.18
CA SER A 115 -1.61 -7.47 -9.91
C SER A 115 -2.90 -6.84 -9.39
N ARG A 116 -3.96 -6.86 -10.21
CA ARG A 116 -5.28 -6.36 -9.82
C ARG A 116 -6.34 -7.41 -10.06
N SER A 117 -7.23 -7.59 -9.08
CA SER A 117 -8.48 -8.33 -9.23
C SER A 117 -9.63 -7.46 -8.71
N GLY A 118 -10.65 -7.24 -9.54
CA GLY A 118 -11.73 -6.29 -9.21
C GLY A 118 -11.17 -4.90 -8.87
N GLN A 119 -11.56 -4.35 -7.73
CA GLN A 119 -11.07 -3.05 -7.23
C GLN A 119 -9.91 -3.20 -6.23
N THR A 120 -9.26 -4.36 -6.18
CA THR A 120 -8.14 -4.64 -5.28
C THR A 120 -6.82 -4.74 -6.06
N LEU A 121 -5.87 -3.87 -5.72
CA LEU A 121 -4.48 -3.90 -6.17
C LEU A 121 -3.63 -4.63 -5.13
N THR A 122 -2.84 -5.60 -5.57
CA THR A 122 -1.95 -6.38 -4.69
C THR A 122 -0.50 -6.20 -5.11
N PHE A 123 0.35 -5.90 -4.14
CA PHE A 123 1.81 -5.95 -4.23
C PHE A 123 2.32 -7.14 -3.41
N ARG A 124 3.38 -7.81 -3.87
CA ARG A 124 4.02 -8.91 -3.15
C ARG A 124 5.52 -8.94 -3.39
N SER A 125 6.28 -9.10 -2.31
CA SER A 125 7.72 -9.37 -2.36
C SER A 125 8.08 -10.52 -1.42
N VAL A 126 9.14 -11.26 -1.77
CA VAL A 126 9.72 -12.35 -0.97
C VAL A 126 11.10 -11.92 -0.51
N PHE A 127 11.32 -11.88 0.80
CA PHE A 127 12.60 -11.62 1.42
C PHE A 127 13.21 -12.95 1.84
N GLY A 128 14.19 -13.41 1.06
CA GLY A 128 14.82 -14.71 1.25
C GLY A 128 15.76 -14.77 2.44
N SER A 129 16.42 -15.91 2.62
CA SER A 129 17.34 -16.21 3.74
C SER A 129 18.37 -15.10 4.06
N SER A 130 18.90 -14.38 3.07
CA SER A 130 19.91 -13.32 3.25
C SER A 130 19.33 -11.91 3.31
N ASP A 131 18.05 -11.73 3.00
CA ASP A 131 17.45 -10.41 2.85
C ASP A 131 16.92 -9.89 4.20
N SER A 132 17.28 -8.65 4.53
CA SER A 132 16.65 -7.87 5.62
C SER A 132 16.62 -8.56 6.99
N ASN A 133 17.77 -9.11 7.39
CA ASN A 133 17.95 -9.81 8.67
C ASN A 133 18.13 -8.84 9.85
N TYR A 134 17.09 -8.03 10.09
CA TYR A 134 17.00 -7.02 11.13
C TYR A 134 15.53 -6.88 11.57
N ALA A 135 15.24 -5.96 12.49
CA ALA A 135 13.88 -5.70 12.93
C ALA A 135 13.02 -5.11 11.80
N TRP A 136 11.83 -5.66 11.58
CA TRP A 136 10.87 -5.15 10.61
C TRP A 136 9.87 -4.25 11.36
N ASN A 137 10.03 -2.94 11.23
CA ASN A 137 9.21 -1.94 11.93
C ASN A 137 8.48 -0.98 11.00
N GLU A 138 8.88 -0.90 9.73
CA GLU A 138 8.21 -0.09 8.72
C GLU A 138 8.18 -0.75 7.34
N PHE A 139 7.13 -0.45 6.58
CA PHE A 139 6.83 -1.00 5.27
C PHE A 139 6.37 0.10 4.32
N ALA A 140 6.77 0.04 3.05
CA ALA A 140 6.34 0.99 2.05
C ALA A 140 6.38 0.38 0.64
N VAL A 141 5.55 0.89 -0.27
CA VAL A 141 5.65 0.57 -1.71
C VAL A 141 6.35 1.70 -2.45
N PHE A 142 7.29 1.36 -3.33
CA PHE A 142 8.06 2.28 -4.17
C PHE A 142 7.96 1.90 -5.65
N ASN A 143 8.23 2.85 -6.56
CA ASN A 143 8.38 2.60 -8.00
C ASN A 143 9.85 2.64 -8.47
N ALA A 144 10.81 2.48 -7.56
CA ALA A 144 12.23 2.31 -7.88
C ALA A 144 13.01 1.62 -6.74
N ALA A 145 14.11 0.94 -7.09
CA ALA A 145 15.01 0.27 -6.15
C ALA A 145 15.71 1.26 -5.19
N SER A 146 15.88 2.51 -5.62
CA SER A 146 16.36 3.65 -4.86
C SER A 146 15.73 4.94 -5.41
N ALA A 147 15.65 6.00 -4.60
CA ALA A 147 14.92 7.23 -4.96
C ALA A 147 13.45 6.96 -5.36
N GLY A 148 12.97 7.46 -6.49
CA GLY A 148 11.60 7.25 -6.96
C GLY A 148 10.51 7.81 -6.02
N THR A 149 9.28 7.36 -6.24
CA THR A 149 8.08 7.78 -5.52
C THR A 149 7.58 6.67 -4.60
N MET A 150 7.53 6.98 -3.31
CA MET A 150 6.84 6.17 -2.32
C MET A 150 5.32 6.34 -2.44
N LEU A 151 4.58 5.24 -2.52
CA LEU A 151 3.12 5.26 -2.61
C LEU A 151 2.49 5.47 -1.23
N ASN A 152 2.95 4.68 -0.26
CA ASN A 152 2.41 4.64 1.09
C ASN A 152 3.46 4.15 2.08
N ARG A 153 3.15 4.30 3.36
CA ARG A 153 3.99 3.82 4.45
C ARG A 153 3.13 3.30 5.60
N LYS A 154 3.62 2.24 6.25
CA LYS A 154 3.06 1.65 7.47
C LYS A 154 4.19 1.44 8.47
N VAL A 155 3.95 1.78 9.74
CA VAL A 155 4.82 1.46 10.87
C VAL A 155 4.09 0.43 11.71
N SER A 156 4.75 -0.70 11.94
CA SER A 156 4.28 -1.76 12.82
C SER A 156 5.43 -2.71 13.11
N SER A 157 5.65 -3.04 14.38
CA SER A 157 6.72 -3.97 14.77
C SER A 157 6.32 -5.42 14.50
N GLN A 158 7.19 -6.13 13.76
CA GLN A 158 6.95 -7.51 13.33
C GLN A 158 8.04 -8.47 13.81
N GLY A 159 8.88 -8.01 14.74
CA GLY A 159 10.04 -8.77 15.22
C GLY A 159 11.24 -8.70 14.28
N THR A 160 12.25 -9.49 14.61
CA THR A 160 13.52 -9.54 13.86
C THR A 160 13.54 -10.75 12.97
N LYS A 161 13.71 -10.53 11.66
CA LYS A 161 13.96 -11.61 10.72
C LYS A 161 15.39 -12.13 10.91
N ALA A 162 15.55 -13.44 11.05
CA ALA A 162 16.85 -14.08 11.18
C ALA A 162 17.34 -14.62 9.84
N SER A 163 18.67 -14.73 9.70
CA SER A 163 19.27 -15.42 8.55
C SER A 163 18.78 -16.87 8.48
N GLY A 164 18.53 -17.35 7.26
CA GLY A 164 17.93 -18.67 7.01
C GLY A 164 16.40 -18.70 7.03
N GLN A 165 15.75 -17.62 7.46
CA GLN A 165 14.30 -17.47 7.35
C GLN A 165 13.91 -16.81 6.03
N THR A 166 12.74 -17.19 5.52
CA THR A 166 12.09 -16.50 4.40
C THR A 166 10.80 -15.86 4.87
N TRP A 167 10.62 -14.57 4.60
CA TRP A 167 9.41 -13.84 4.95
C TRP A 167 8.81 -13.24 3.67
N THR A 168 7.50 -13.36 3.49
CA THR A 168 6.79 -12.66 2.41
C THR A 168 6.01 -11.50 2.98
N ILE A 169 5.90 -10.44 2.19
CA ILE A 169 5.06 -9.29 2.50
C ILE A 169 4.17 -8.96 1.32
N ASP A 170 2.92 -8.75 1.65
CA ASP A 170 1.83 -8.43 0.74
C ASP A 170 1.21 -7.11 1.18
N LEU A 171 0.84 -6.28 0.21
CA LEU A 171 -0.06 -5.16 0.42
C LEU A 171 -1.24 -5.31 -0.52
N ALA A 172 -2.44 -5.41 0.04
CA ALA A 172 -3.69 -5.23 -0.69
C ALA A 172 -4.21 -3.81 -0.47
N ILE A 173 -4.59 -3.13 -1.55
CA ILE A 173 -5.30 -1.85 -1.52
C ILE A 173 -6.62 -2.05 -2.27
N THR A 174 -7.74 -1.80 -1.59
CA THR A 174 -9.08 -1.91 -2.16
C THR A 174 -9.77 -0.56 -2.18
N TRP A 175 -10.34 -0.23 -3.34
CA TRP A 175 -11.27 0.88 -3.50
C TRP A 175 -12.72 0.36 -3.52
N SER A 176 -13.63 1.02 -2.80
CA SER A 176 -15.04 0.62 -2.71
C SER A 176 -15.98 1.79 -2.49
#